data_AF-A0A9C8C664-F1
#
_entry.id   AF-A0A9C8C664-F1
#
_cell.length_a   1.000
_cell.length_b   1.000
_cell.length_c   1.000
_cell.angle_alpha   90.00
_cell.angle_beta   90.00
_cell.angle_gamma   90.00
#
_symmetry.space_group_name_H-M   'P 1'
#
loop_
_entity.id
_entity.type
_entity.pdbx_description
1 polymer ?
#
loop_
_entity_poly.entity_id
_entity_poly.type
_entity_poly.pdbx_seq_one_letter_code
_entity_poly.pdbx_strand_id
1 'polypeptide(L)'
;MGKENYIRIPITMPDDMVSYLEENSLKSKITGGHKLANTEIVRACVNAIRELGLDYTAVKDEDDLKDRILEAKAAYSAKKK
;
A
#
# COMPACT_ATOMS: atom_id res chain seq x y z
N MET A 1 -4.62 19.11 0.72
CA MET A 1 -4.46 18.85 -0.73
C MET A 1 -5.85 18.71 -1.32
N GLY A 2 -6.29 19.66 -2.14
CA GLY A 2 -7.64 19.67 -2.72
C GLY A 2 -7.86 18.51 -3.69
N LYS A 3 -9.13 18.12 -3.91
CA LYS A 3 -9.50 17.03 -4.83
C LYS A 3 -9.06 17.28 -6.28
N GLU A 4 -8.72 18.53 -6.62
CA GLU A 4 -8.20 18.94 -7.93
C GLU A 4 -6.80 18.40 -8.27
N ASN A 5 -6.04 17.89 -7.29
CA ASN A 5 -4.67 17.40 -7.50
C ASN A 5 -4.57 15.88 -7.69
N TYR A 6 -5.69 15.17 -7.81
CA TYR A 6 -5.68 13.72 -8.01
C TYR A 6 -5.66 13.37 -9.49
N ILE A 7 -4.65 12.61 -9.91
CA ILE A 7 -4.57 12.01 -11.24
C ILE A 7 -5.26 10.64 -11.18
N ARG A 8 -6.17 10.37 -12.11
CA ARG A 8 -6.84 9.06 -12.22
C ARG A 8 -5.92 8.09 -12.96
N ILE A 9 -5.46 7.06 -12.27
CA ILE A 9 -4.62 6.00 -12.84
C ILE A 9 -5.49 4.72 -12.94
N PRO A 10 -5.75 4.19 -14.14
CA PRO A 10 -6.36 2.88 -14.28
C PRO A 10 -5.32 1.81 -13.89
N ILE A 11 -5.64 1.01 -12.88
CA ILE A 11 -4.77 -0.08 -12.40
C ILE A 11 -5.48 -1.40 -12.73
N THR A 12 -4.78 -2.29 -13.42
CA THR A 12 -5.23 -3.66 -13.64
C THR A 12 -4.66 -4.52 -12.52
N MET A 13 -5.54 -5.22 -11.81
CA MET A 13 -5.19 -6.14 -10.73
C MET A 13 -6.09 -7.38 -10.83
N PRO A 14 -5.59 -8.55 -10.41
CA PRO A 14 -6.38 -9.77 -10.41
C PRO A 14 -7.52 -9.69 -9.38
N ASP A 15 -8.56 -10.50 -9.58
CA ASP A 15 -9.78 -10.45 -8.77
C ASP A 15 -9.53 -10.81 -7.30
N ASP A 16 -8.56 -11.68 -7.04
CA ASP A 16 -8.18 -12.06 -5.69
C ASP A 16 -7.62 -10.87 -4.89
N MET A 17 -6.82 -10.01 -5.52
CA MET A 17 -6.26 -8.81 -4.89
C MET A 17 -7.34 -7.77 -4.59
N VAL A 18 -8.29 -7.58 -5.52
CA VAL A 18 -9.44 -6.70 -5.29
C VAL A 18 -10.26 -7.21 -4.11
N SER A 19 -10.55 -8.51 -4.10
CA SER A 19 -11.32 -9.17 -3.04
C SER A 19 -10.62 -9.03 -1.69
N TYR A 20 -9.29 -9.21 -1.64
CA TYR A 20 -8.49 -8.99 -0.45
C TYR A 20 -8.62 -7.55 0.08
N LEU A 21 -8.58 -6.54 -0.78
CA LEU A 21 -8.76 -5.14 -0.38
C LEU A 21 -10.17 -4.88 0.17
N GLU A 22 -11.20 -5.42 -0.47
CA GLU A 22 -12.61 -5.25 -0.07
C GLU A 22 -12.92 -5.94 1.27
N GLU A 23 -12.40 -7.15 1.48
CA GLU A 23 -12.55 -7.86 2.74
C GLU A 23 -11.91 -7.10 3.90
N ASN A 24 -10.69 -6.57 3.71
CA ASN A 24 -10.00 -5.81 4.74
C ASN A 24 -10.69 -4.45 5.00
N SER A 25 -11.23 -3.81 3.96
CA SER A 25 -12.08 -2.63 4.10
C SER A 25 -13.33 -2.92 4.94
N LEU A 26 -14.02 -4.03 4.68
CA LEU A 26 -15.19 -4.43 5.42
C LEU A 26 -14.85 -4.80 6.87
N LYS A 27 -13.75 -5.53 7.09
CA LYS A 27 -13.24 -5.84 8.44
C LYS A 27 -12.99 -4.57 9.24
N SER A 28 -12.35 -3.56 8.66
CA SER A 28 -12.13 -2.27 9.34
C SER A 28 -13.43 -1.63 9.83
N LYS A 29 -14.49 -1.66 9.00
CA LYS A 29 -15.82 -1.18 9.39
C LYS A 29 -16.42 -2.01 10.54
N ILE A 30 -16.30 -3.34 10.48
CA ILE A 30 -16.88 -4.24 11.49
C ILE A 30 -16.19 -4.08 12.85
N THR A 31 -14.87 -3.86 12.87
CA THR A 31 -14.09 -3.72 14.11
C THR A 31 -14.15 -2.32 14.73
N GLY A 32 -15.12 -1.49 14.33
CA GLY A 32 -15.33 -0.14 14.89
C GLY A 32 -14.61 0.99 14.16
N GLY A 33 -13.95 0.69 13.04
CA GLY A 33 -13.40 1.69 12.11
C GLY A 33 -14.44 2.14 11.08
N HIS A 34 -13.97 2.79 10.02
CA HIS A 34 -14.77 3.22 8.87
C HIS A 34 -14.48 2.37 7.65
N LYS A 35 -15.44 2.32 6.71
CA LYS A 35 -15.21 1.66 5.42
C LYS A 35 -14.13 2.43 4.66
N LEU A 36 -13.00 1.78 4.41
CA LEU A 36 -11.91 2.35 3.62
C LEU A 36 -12.18 2.09 2.14
N ALA A 37 -12.16 3.11 1.29
CA ALA A 37 -12.19 2.88 -0.15
C ALA A 37 -10.89 2.18 -0.58
N ASN A 38 -10.95 1.31 -1.59
CA ASN A 38 -9.76 0.63 -2.12
C ASN A 38 -8.67 1.65 -2.53
N THR A 39 -9.09 2.82 -3.04
CA THR A 39 -8.19 3.93 -3.37
C THR A 39 -7.50 4.55 -2.15
N GLU A 40 -8.12 4.54 -0.98
CA GLU A 40 -7.51 4.99 0.27
C GLU A 40 -6.49 3.99 0.78
N ILE A 41 -6.78 2.69 0.68
CA ILE A 41 -5.86 1.61 1.05
C ILE A 41 -4.60 1.68 0.17
N VAL A 42 -4.77 1.74 -1.17
CA VAL A 42 -3.65 1.84 -2.11
C VAL A 42 -2.82 3.11 -1.84
N ARG A 43 -3.47 4.25 -1.57
CA ARG A 43 -2.76 5.49 -1.23
C ARG A 43 -1.99 5.38 0.07
N ALA A 44 -2.55 4.73 1.10
CA ALA A 44 -1.86 4.47 2.35
C ALA A 44 -0.62 3.58 2.13
N CYS A 45 -0.72 2.54 1.29
CA CYS A 45 0.43 1.71 0.93
C CYS A 45 1.53 2.52 0.23
N VAL A 46 1.20 3.34 -0.77
CA VAL A 46 2.18 4.18 -1.48
C VAL A 46 2.87 5.17 -0.54
N ASN A 47 2.11 5.80 0.37
CA ASN A 47 2.69 6.70 1.36
C ASN A 47 3.61 5.97 2.35
N ALA A 48 3.22 4.78 2.83
CA ALA A 48 4.06 3.98 3.72
C ALA A 48 5.37 3.59 3.03
N ILE A 49 5.31 3.15 1.77
CA ILE A 49 6.49 2.84 0.95
C ILE A 49 7.40 4.06 0.79
N ARG A 50 6.83 5.25 0.58
CA ARG A 50 7.58 6.50 0.51
C ARG A 50 8.30 6.83 1.83
N GLU A 51 7.66 6.57 2.97
CA GLU A 51 8.28 6.77 4.29
C GLU A 51 9.40 5.76 4.59
N LEU A 52 9.29 4.54 4.06
CA LEU A 52 10.33 3.51 4.18
C LEU A 52 11.63 3.89 3.43
N GLY A 53 11.56 4.84 2.50
CA GLY A 53 12.74 5.29 1.74
C GLY A 53 13.34 4.20 0.87
N LEU A 54 12.49 3.38 0.24
CA LEU A 54 12.91 2.27 -0.61
C LEU A 54 13.81 2.72 -1.76
N ASP A 55 14.86 1.93 -2.00
CA ASP A 55 15.69 2.06 -3.19
C ASP A 55 15.15 1.20 -4.34
N TYR A 56 14.72 1.89 -5.39
CA TYR A 56 14.20 1.29 -6.62
C TYR A 56 15.30 1.00 -7.65
N THR A 57 16.57 1.29 -7.33
CA THR A 57 17.69 1.05 -8.24
C THR A 57 17.81 -0.44 -8.53
N ALA A 58 17.80 -0.81 -9.82
CA ALA A 58 17.94 -2.18 -10.30
C ALA A 58 16.87 -3.18 -9.78
N VAL A 59 15.64 -2.73 -9.52
CA VAL A 59 14.50 -3.64 -9.29
C VAL A 59 14.18 -4.40 -10.58
N LYS A 60 14.13 -5.73 -10.52
CA LYS A 60 13.97 -6.58 -11.70
C LYS A 60 12.52 -6.92 -12.03
N ASP A 61 11.72 -7.18 -11.01
CA ASP A 61 10.36 -7.68 -11.13
C ASP A 61 9.53 -7.33 -9.87
N GLU A 62 8.26 -7.71 -9.89
CA GLU A 62 7.31 -7.44 -8.81
C GLU A 62 7.70 -8.14 -7.49
N ASP A 63 8.24 -9.36 -7.57
CA ASP A 63 8.66 -10.11 -6.38
C ASP A 63 9.90 -9.49 -5.72
N ASP A 64 10.91 -9.07 -6.51
CA ASP A 64 12.06 -8.30 -6.00
C ASP A 64 11.62 -7.02 -5.28
N LEU A 65 10.65 -6.29 -5.86
CA LEU A 65 10.12 -5.10 -5.21
C LEU A 65 9.42 -5.43 -3.89
N LYS A 66 8.62 -6.50 -3.87
CA LYS A 66 7.91 -6.95 -2.67
C LYS A 66 8.89 -7.33 -1.55
N ASP A 67 9.95 -8.06 -1.88
CA ASP A 67 10.96 -8.48 -0.91
C ASP A 67 11.68 -7.26 -0.32
N ARG A 68 12.08 -6.29 -1.14
CA ARG A 68 12.68 -5.04 -0.65
C ARG A 68 11.75 -4.26 0.27
N ILE A 69 10.43 -4.25 0.00
CA ILE A 69 9.46 -3.57 0.87
C ILE A 69 9.45 -4.22 2.27
N LEU A 70 9.51 -5.55 2.32
CA LEU A 70 9.55 -6.30 3.57
C LEU A 70 10.87 -6.09 4.32
N GLU A 71 12.00 -6.06 3.61
CA GLU A 71 13.32 -5.75 4.19
C GLU A 71 13.36 -4.32 4.75
N ALA A 72 12.87 -3.33 3.99
CA ALA A 72 12.81 -1.94 4.43
C ALA A 72 11.93 -1.77 5.68
N LYS A 73 10.81 -2.50 5.77
CA LYS A 73 9.98 -2.54 6.98
C LYS A 73 10.74 -3.09 8.20
N ALA A 74 11.53 -4.15 8.01
CA ALA A 74 12.33 -4.72 9.10
C ALA A 74 13.36 -3.70 9.61
N ALA A 75 14.05 -3.02 8.70
CA ALA A 75 14.99 -1.94 9.03
C ALA A 75 14.31 -0.75 9.72
N TYR A 76 13.14 -0.31 9.24
CA TYR A 76 12.37 0.77 9.85
C TYR A 76 11.95 0.43 11.29
N SER A 77 11.56 -0.81 11.54
CA SER A 77 11.15 -1.27 12.87
C SER A 77 12.31 -1.31 13.87
N ALA A 78 13.53 -1.59 13.40
CA ALA A 78 14.74 -1.54 14.22
C ALA A 78 15.17 -0.11 14.59
N LYS A 79 14.91 0.87 13.72
CA LYS A 79 15.29 2.28 13.91
C LYS A 79 14.38 3.03 14.89
N LYS A 80 13.20 2.47 15.20
CA LYS A 80 12.20 3.05 16.09
C LYS A 80 12.23 2.47 17.52
N LYS A 81 13.10 1.48 17.76
CA LYS A 81 13.37 0.86 19.07
C LYS A 81 14.55 1.55 19.74
#